data_AF-A0A3A8QL04-F1
#
_entry.id   AF-A0A3A8QL04-F1
#
_cell.length_a   1.000
_cell.length_b   1.000
_cell.length_c   1.000
_cell.angle_alpha   90.00
_cell.angle_beta   90.00
_cell.angle_gamma   90.00
#
_symmetry.space_group_name_H-M   'P 1'
#
loop_
_entity.id
_entity.type
_entity.pdbx_description
1 polymer ?
#
loop_
_entity_poly.entity_id
_entity_poly.type
_entity_poly.pdbx_seq_one_letter_code
_entity_poly.pdbx_strand_id
1 'polypeptide(L)'
;MTSASITEYETRLYWQGDRGAVLTSDHAPPVPIGRPLCGQGGGREDGRWDPEALLVAAVEGRTLHAFLDGAREAGVGILFYQSSATARLVRGGPEEAAHFTDLIVRPHVAVASLREAEDARRLFSRLPARCFPSTMLQLTPRIEPVVEVWAHSRRGDAPAPVENHAAPGASADTAVPCGGGVRSVEVHADESTNEPTHEAGEGTGAEAHA
;
A
#
# COMPACT_ATOMS: atom_id res chain seq x y z
N MET A 1 7.06 -17.46 -21.60
CA MET A 1 5.83 -16.64 -21.59
C MET A 1 5.65 -16.14 -20.18
N THR A 2 5.74 -14.82 -19.97
CA THR A 2 5.57 -14.23 -18.64
C THR A 2 4.09 -13.96 -18.44
N SER A 3 3.40 -14.81 -17.68
CA SER A 3 1.99 -14.57 -17.36
C SER A 3 1.90 -13.37 -16.41
N ALA A 4 1.12 -12.35 -16.78
CA ALA A 4 0.81 -11.22 -15.91
C ALA A 4 -0.54 -11.48 -15.22
N SER A 5 -0.60 -11.25 -13.90
CA SER A 5 -1.87 -11.19 -13.18
C SER A 5 -2.31 -9.73 -13.05
N ILE A 6 -3.60 -9.46 -13.31
CA ILE A 6 -4.17 -8.12 -13.21
C ILE A 6 -5.10 -8.11 -11.98
N THR A 7 -4.94 -7.09 -11.14
CA THR A 7 -5.81 -6.86 -9.98
C THR A 7 -6.34 -5.43 -10.05
N GLU A 8 -7.66 -5.29 -10.05
CA GLU A 8 -8.35 -4.02 -10.07
C GLU A 8 -8.67 -3.54 -8.66
N TYR A 9 -8.55 -2.23 -8.43
CA TYR A 9 -8.88 -1.59 -7.15
C TYR A 9 -9.89 -0.46 -7.40
N GLU A 10 -11.09 -0.58 -6.84
CA GLU A 10 -12.11 0.47 -6.87
C GLU A 10 -12.32 1.04 -5.45
N THR A 11 -12.40 2.37 -5.35
CA THR A 11 -12.77 3.07 -4.12
C THR A 11 -13.80 4.15 -4.42
N ARG A 12 -14.64 4.47 -3.43
CA ARG A 12 -15.70 5.49 -3.54
C ARG A 12 -15.57 6.47 -2.39
N LEU A 13 -15.83 7.74 -2.64
CA LEU A 13 -15.73 8.81 -1.65
C LEU A 13 -17.03 9.61 -1.58
N TYR A 14 -17.50 9.86 -0.36
CA TYR A 14 -18.66 10.72 -0.11
C TYR A 14 -18.28 11.93 0.73
N TRP A 15 -18.53 13.13 0.19
CA TRP A 15 -18.33 14.39 0.91
C TRP A 15 -19.56 14.74 1.76
N GLN A 16 -19.33 15.09 3.03
CA GLN A 16 -20.37 15.33 4.04
C GLN A 16 -20.46 16.80 4.48
N GLY A 17 -19.98 17.74 3.66
CA GLY A 17 -19.93 19.15 4.01
C GLY A 17 -18.90 19.42 5.12
N ASP A 18 -19.34 20.11 6.17
CA ASP A 18 -18.51 20.46 7.32
C ASP A 18 -18.04 19.26 8.15
N ARG A 19 -18.61 18.07 7.90
CA ARG A 19 -18.17 16.83 8.56
C ARG A 19 -17.02 16.12 7.82
N GLY A 20 -16.43 16.74 6.80
CA GLY A 20 -15.34 16.16 6.02
C GLY A 20 -15.83 15.15 4.97
N ALA A 21 -14.99 14.18 4.62
CA ALA A 21 -15.34 13.13 3.67
C ALA A 21 -15.15 11.73 4.28
N VAL A 22 -15.75 10.73 3.65
CA VAL A 22 -15.60 9.32 4.02
C VAL A 22 -15.21 8.53 2.78
N LEU A 23 -14.06 7.88 2.84
CA LEU A 23 -13.58 6.93 1.84
C LEU A 23 -14.14 5.54 2.15
N THR A 24 -14.59 4.84 1.11
CA THR A 24 -15.22 3.51 1.21
C THR A 24 -14.69 2.61 0.09
N SER A 25 -14.69 1.30 0.33
CA SER A 25 -14.46 0.29 -0.70
C SER A 25 -15.29 -0.95 -0.38
N ASP A 26 -15.41 -1.86 -1.34
CA ASP A 26 -16.16 -3.11 -1.16
C ASP A 26 -15.43 -4.11 -0.25
N HIS A 27 -14.17 -3.84 0.09
CA HIS A 27 -13.28 -4.78 0.78
C HIS A 27 -12.61 -4.22 2.04
N ALA A 28 -12.84 -2.95 2.37
CA ALA A 28 -12.24 -2.30 3.53
C ALA A 28 -13.26 -1.47 4.32
N PRO A 29 -13.09 -1.34 5.65
CA PRO A 29 -13.91 -0.45 6.47
C PRO A 29 -13.83 1.00 5.99
N PRO A 30 -14.90 1.80 6.17
CA PRO A 30 -14.89 3.22 5.85
C PRO A 30 -13.81 4.00 6.62
N VAL A 31 -13.09 4.89 5.93
CA VAL A 31 -12.06 5.75 6.51
C VAL A 31 -12.51 7.21 6.43
N PRO A 32 -12.66 7.91 7.58
CA PRO A 32 -12.95 9.33 7.57
C PRO A 32 -11.70 10.11 7.15
N ILE A 33 -11.83 10.97 6.14
CA ILE A 33 -10.72 11.75 5.57
C ILE A 33 -11.02 13.25 5.47
N GLY A 34 -9.94 14.04 5.47
CA GLY A 34 -9.95 15.48 5.24
C GLY A 34 -10.40 16.32 6.44
N ARG A 35 -10.10 17.62 6.39
CA ARG A 35 -10.51 18.61 7.40
C ARG A 35 -11.85 19.27 7.03
N PRO A 36 -12.68 19.67 8.02
CA PRO A 36 -13.84 20.53 7.79
C PRO A 36 -13.47 21.81 7.02
N LEU A 37 -14.23 22.15 5.98
CA LEU A 37 -13.98 23.33 5.12
C LEU A 37 -14.17 24.67 5.84
N CYS A 38 -15.00 24.72 6.90
CA CYS A 38 -15.40 25.97 7.57
C CYS A 38 -14.67 26.27 8.89
N GLY A 39 -13.60 25.55 9.24
CA GLY A 39 -12.92 25.73 10.53
C GLY A 39 -11.50 26.26 10.42
N GLN A 40 -11.30 27.57 10.60
CA GLN A 40 -9.98 28.19 10.89
C GLN A 40 -9.37 27.76 12.23
N GLY A 41 -9.93 26.76 12.91
CA GLY A 41 -9.40 26.12 14.10
C GLY A 41 -8.98 24.68 13.80
N GLY A 42 -7.90 24.51 13.04
CA GLY A 42 -7.33 23.21 12.69
C GLY A 42 -6.72 22.49 13.90
N GLY A 43 -7.57 21.96 14.78
CA GLY A 43 -7.16 20.98 15.77
C GLY A 43 -6.65 19.73 15.07
N ARG A 44 -5.50 19.21 15.52
CA ARG A 44 -4.83 18.02 14.99
C ARG A 44 -5.55 16.70 15.37
N GLU A 45 -6.76 16.79 15.96
CA GLU A 45 -7.37 15.77 16.82
C GLU A 45 -8.87 15.57 16.58
N ASP A 46 -9.32 15.52 15.34
CA ASP A 46 -10.67 14.99 15.02
C ASP A 46 -10.62 13.51 14.58
N GLY A 47 -9.45 12.89 14.65
CA GLY A 47 -9.23 11.48 14.31
C GLY A 47 -9.30 11.17 12.81
N ARG A 48 -9.37 12.20 11.94
CA ARG A 48 -9.47 12.03 10.49
C ARG A 48 -8.09 11.94 9.85
N TRP A 49 -8.00 11.12 8.82
CA TRP A 49 -6.78 11.04 8.03
C TRP A 49 -6.73 12.16 6.98
N ASP A 50 -5.57 12.79 6.87
CA ASP A 50 -5.26 13.67 5.75
C ASP A 50 -4.85 12.84 4.53
N PRO A 51 -5.23 13.19 3.28
CA PRO A 51 -4.88 12.40 2.09
C PRO A 51 -3.38 12.16 1.94
N GLU A 52 -2.57 13.17 2.22
CA GLU A 52 -1.11 13.09 2.19
C GLU A 52 -0.59 12.11 3.25
N ALA A 53 -1.18 12.11 4.45
CA ALA A 53 -0.86 11.12 5.48
C ALA A 53 -1.28 9.69 5.09
N LEU A 54 -2.43 9.52 4.41
CA LEU A 54 -2.85 8.22 3.89
C LEU A 54 -1.89 7.67 2.83
N LEU A 55 -1.38 8.53 1.94
CA LEU A 55 -0.39 8.11 0.96
C LEU A 55 0.89 7.61 1.63
N VAL A 56 1.37 8.32 2.65
CA VAL A 56 2.55 7.91 3.43
C VAL A 56 2.29 6.57 4.14
N ALA A 57 1.12 6.39 4.74
CA ALA A 57 0.71 5.13 5.36
C ALA A 57 0.61 3.98 4.35
N ALA A 58 0.13 4.24 3.13
CA ALA A 58 0.07 3.25 2.06
C ALA A 58 1.48 2.82 1.62
N VAL A 59 2.44 3.75 1.52
CA VAL A 59 3.85 3.43 1.24
C VAL A 59 4.47 2.60 2.35
N GLU A 60 4.17 2.92 3.61
CA GLU A 60 4.60 2.14 4.77
C GLU A 60 4.02 0.71 4.72
N GLY A 61 2.71 0.57 4.51
CA GLY A 61 2.05 -0.74 4.39
C GLY A 61 2.57 -1.57 3.22
N ARG A 62 2.76 -0.96 2.04
CA ARG A 62 3.37 -1.62 0.87
C ARG A 62 4.76 -2.16 1.19
N THR A 63 5.56 -1.40 1.94
CA THR A 63 6.90 -1.81 2.38
C THR A 63 6.83 -3.05 3.28
N LEU A 64 5.91 -3.07 4.26
CA LEU A 64 5.67 -4.23 5.11
C LEU A 64 5.29 -5.47 4.28
N HIS A 65 4.27 -5.36 3.42
CA HIS A 65 3.79 -6.49 2.62
C HIS A 65 4.91 -7.10 1.77
N ALA A 66 5.66 -6.27 1.05
CA ALA A 66 6.75 -6.74 0.21
C ALA A 66 7.90 -7.36 1.02
N PHE A 67 8.19 -6.82 2.20
CA PHE A 67 9.18 -7.41 3.11
C PHE A 67 8.75 -8.80 3.59
N LEU A 68 7.50 -8.95 4.04
CA LEU A 68 6.97 -10.24 4.52
C LEU A 68 6.91 -11.29 3.41
N ASP A 69 6.50 -10.89 2.20
CA ASP A 69 6.53 -11.79 1.04
C ASP A 69 7.94 -12.26 0.72
N GLY A 70 8.91 -11.33 0.68
CA GLY A 70 10.31 -11.66 0.45
C GLY A 70 10.92 -12.51 1.57
N ALA A 71 10.54 -12.27 2.83
CA ALA A 71 10.97 -13.07 3.98
C ALA A 71 10.44 -14.50 3.89
N ARG A 72 9.15 -14.67 3.51
CA ARG A 72 8.54 -15.98 3.27
C ARG A 72 9.24 -16.73 2.15
N GLU A 73 9.55 -16.08 1.04
CA GLU A 73 10.28 -16.68 -0.09
C GLU A 73 11.72 -17.08 0.28
N ALA A 74 12.39 -16.28 1.11
CA ALA A 74 13.76 -16.54 1.56
C ALA A 74 13.84 -17.49 2.77
N GLY A 75 12.72 -17.88 3.36
CA GLY A 75 12.66 -18.72 4.57
C GLY A 75 13.19 -18.01 5.83
N VAL A 76 13.04 -16.69 5.92
CA VAL A 76 13.46 -15.88 7.07
C VAL A 76 12.32 -15.79 8.09
N GLY A 77 12.56 -16.23 9.33
CA GLY A 77 11.57 -16.14 10.41
C GLY A 77 11.52 -14.74 11.03
N ILE A 78 10.44 -14.01 10.76
CA ILE A 78 10.20 -12.68 11.37
C ILE A 78 9.48 -12.86 12.71
N LEU A 79 10.08 -12.33 13.78
CA LEU A 79 9.55 -12.44 15.16
C LEU A 79 8.80 -11.18 15.57
N PHE A 80 9.23 -10.05 15.05
CA PHE A 80 8.66 -8.75 15.34
C PHE A 80 8.84 -7.84 14.14
N TYR A 81 7.84 -7.00 13.91
CA TYR A 81 7.90 -5.91 12.96
C TYR A 81 7.13 -4.72 13.53
N GLN A 82 7.76 -3.56 13.51
CA GLN A 82 7.11 -2.27 13.65
C GLN A 82 7.72 -1.32 12.62
N SER A 83 7.00 -0.30 12.20
CA SER A 83 7.58 0.76 11.38
C SER A 83 7.05 2.13 11.79
N SER A 84 7.75 3.15 11.31
CA SER A 84 7.23 4.50 11.20
C SER A 84 7.61 5.07 9.84
N ALA A 85 6.74 5.90 9.26
CA ALA A 85 7.03 6.62 8.03
C ALA A 85 6.92 8.14 8.24
N THR A 86 7.81 8.87 7.58
CA THR A 86 7.83 10.33 7.59
C THR A 86 7.99 10.84 6.18
N ALA A 87 7.23 11.87 5.81
CA ALA A 87 7.39 12.54 4.53
C ALA A 87 7.44 14.06 4.70
N ARG A 88 8.10 14.72 3.75
CA ARG A 88 8.16 16.19 3.65
C ARG A 88 7.41 16.64 2.42
N LEU A 89 6.35 17.41 2.62
CA LEU A 89 5.59 18.06 1.55
C LEU A 89 6.05 19.50 1.41
N VAL A 90 6.44 19.91 0.21
CA VAL A 90 6.66 21.32 -0.13
C VAL A 90 5.45 21.82 -0.89
N ARG A 91 4.97 23.00 -0.50
CA ARG A 91 3.96 23.75 -1.23
C ARG A 91 4.62 25.04 -1.72
N GLY A 92 4.76 25.18 -3.03
CA GLY A 92 5.38 26.34 -3.63
C GLY A 92 4.43 27.55 -3.70
N GLY A 93 4.77 28.50 -4.56
CA GLY A 93 3.90 29.65 -4.86
C GLY A 93 2.56 29.24 -5.48
N PRO A 94 1.66 30.20 -5.77
CA PRO A 94 0.29 29.92 -6.24
C PRO A 94 0.19 28.99 -7.47
N GLU A 95 1.23 28.98 -8.31
CA GLU A 95 1.31 28.23 -9.56
C GLU A 95 2.00 26.86 -9.41
N GLU A 96 2.60 26.54 -8.25
CA GLU A 96 3.37 25.31 -8.06
C GLU A 96 2.60 24.28 -7.24
N ALA A 97 2.33 23.12 -7.84
CA ALA A 97 1.66 22.01 -7.18
C ALA A 97 2.50 21.49 -6.00
N ALA A 98 1.81 21.17 -4.90
CA ALA A 98 2.46 20.56 -3.75
C ALA A 98 3.03 19.18 -4.13
N HIS A 99 4.25 18.91 -3.69
CA HIS A 99 4.93 17.64 -3.98
C HIS A 99 5.78 17.20 -2.79
N PHE A 100 5.99 15.88 -2.68
CA PHE A 100 6.89 15.32 -1.68
C PHE A 100 8.34 15.48 -2.12
N THR A 101 9.18 15.96 -1.22
CA THR A 101 10.63 16.06 -1.43
C THR A 101 11.41 14.92 -0.78
N ASP A 102 10.84 14.31 0.25
CA ASP A 102 11.46 13.19 0.96
C ASP A 102 10.37 12.29 1.55
N LEU A 103 10.62 10.98 1.54
CA LEU A 103 9.76 9.97 2.16
C LEU A 103 10.67 8.87 2.70
N ILE A 104 10.67 8.72 4.02
CA ILE A 104 11.52 7.77 4.74
C ILE A 104 10.62 6.80 5.53
N VAL A 105 10.80 5.51 5.30
CA VAL A 105 10.20 4.43 6.09
C VAL A 105 11.28 3.83 6.97
N ARG A 106 11.01 3.66 8.27
CA ARG A 106 11.94 3.12 9.27
C ARG A 106 11.37 1.85 9.90
N PRO A 107 11.53 0.69 9.25
CA PRO A 107 11.18 -0.60 9.85
C PRO A 107 12.11 -0.94 11.00
N HIS A 108 11.56 -1.55 12.05
CA HIS A 108 12.27 -2.20 13.13
C HIS A 108 11.83 -3.66 13.15
N VAL A 109 12.80 -4.57 12.96
CA VAL A 109 12.53 -5.99 12.76
C VAL A 109 13.38 -6.82 13.70
N ALA A 110 12.79 -7.85 14.29
CA ALA A 110 13.52 -8.88 15.02
C ALA A 110 13.45 -10.24 14.34
N VAL A 111 14.57 -10.95 14.35
CA VAL A 111 14.74 -12.30 13.80
C VAL A 111 15.48 -13.21 14.77
N ALA A 112 15.49 -14.52 14.53
CA ALA A 112 16.02 -15.49 15.49
C ALA A 112 17.54 -15.63 15.48
N SER A 113 18.19 -15.28 14.36
CA SER A 113 19.62 -15.51 14.16
C SER A 113 20.33 -14.40 13.38
N LEU A 114 21.65 -14.34 13.52
CA LEU A 114 22.48 -13.40 12.74
C LEU A 114 22.38 -13.63 11.23
N ARG A 115 22.28 -14.90 10.80
CA ARG A 115 22.11 -15.26 9.39
C ARG A 115 20.81 -14.66 8.82
N GLU A 116 19.70 -14.85 9.52
CA GLU A 116 18.41 -14.26 9.15
C GLU A 116 18.46 -12.73 9.17
N ALA A 117 19.24 -12.13 10.07
CA ALA A 117 19.38 -10.68 10.13
C ALA A 117 20.09 -10.13 8.88
N GLU A 118 21.09 -10.86 8.38
CA GLU A 118 21.74 -10.51 7.10
C GLU A 118 20.79 -10.69 5.91
N ASP A 119 20.02 -11.78 5.88
CA ASP A 119 19.01 -12.00 4.84
C ASP A 119 17.94 -10.90 4.84
N ALA A 120 17.43 -10.51 6.01
CA ALA A 120 16.49 -9.41 6.18
C ALA A 120 17.05 -8.08 5.66
N ARG A 121 18.31 -7.74 5.99
CA ARG A 121 18.97 -6.54 5.46
C ARG A 121 19.11 -6.57 3.94
N ARG A 122 19.45 -7.72 3.36
CA ARG A 122 19.50 -7.92 1.90
C ARG A 122 18.13 -7.84 1.23
N LEU A 123 17.05 -8.20 1.93
CA LEU A 123 15.70 -8.01 1.45
C LEU A 123 15.36 -6.52 1.38
N PHE A 124 15.56 -5.78 2.48
CA PHE A 124 15.28 -4.34 2.54
C PHE A 124 16.02 -3.52 1.48
N SER A 125 17.29 -3.83 1.19
CA SER A 125 18.07 -3.10 0.18
C SER A 125 17.51 -3.22 -1.25
N ARG A 126 16.69 -4.25 -1.51
CA ARG A 126 16.07 -4.48 -2.83
C ARG A 126 14.64 -3.95 -2.93
N LEU A 127 14.01 -3.60 -1.81
CA LEU A 127 12.60 -3.18 -1.79
C LEU A 127 12.32 -1.87 -2.54
N PRO A 128 13.12 -0.79 -2.42
CA PRO A 128 12.76 0.48 -3.06
C PRO A 128 12.50 0.35 -4.57
N ALA A 129 13.42 -0.32 -5.28
CA ALA A 129 13.32 -0.53 -6.73
C ALA A 129 12.21 -1.51 -7.13
N ARG A 130 11.86 -2.48 -6.27
CA ARG A 130 10.84 -3.50 -6.56
C ARG A 130 9.43 -3.01 -6.28
N CYS A 131 9.24 -2.23 -5.21
CA CYS A 131 7.93 -1.87 -4.69
C CYS A 131 7.44 -0.53 -5.22
N PHE A 132 8.36 0.38 -5.55
CA PHE A 132 8.06 1.76 -5.92
C PHE A 132 8.72 2.14 -7.25
N PRO A 133 8.39 1.45 -8.36
CA PRO A 133 8.78 1.93 -9.67
C PRO A 133 8.14 3.31 -9.91
N SER A 134 8.73 4.13 -10.79
CA SER A 134 8.21 5.47 -11.09
C SER A 134 6.79 5.47 -11.68
N THR A 135 6.34 4.34 -12.22
CA THR A 135 4.95 4.13 -12.66
C THR A 135 3.95 4.04 -11.49
N MET A 136 4.42 3.78 -10.28
CA MET A 136 3.64 3.79 -9.04
C MET A 136 3.79 5.12 -8.28
N LEU A 137 5.03 5.57 -8.08
CA LEU A 137 5.33 6.77 -7.32
C LEU A 137 6.58 7.44 -7.88
N GLN A 138 6.49 8.73 -8.22
CA GLN A 138 7.63 9.48 -8.80
C GLN A 138 8.82 9.63 -7.84
N LEU A 139 8.53 9.66 -6.53
CA LEU A 139 9.53 9.70 -5.47
C LEU A 139 9.83 8.27 -4.99
N THR A 140 11.09 7.84 -5.05
CA THR A 140 11.50 6.56 -4.48
C THR A 140 11.69 6.69 -2.96
N PRO A 141 10.92 5.97 -2.13
CA PRO A 141 11.09 5.97 -0.68
C PRO A 141 12.47 5.50 -0.24
N ARG A 142 13.03 6.17 0.76
CA ARG A 142 14.19 5.67 1.52
C ARG A 142 13.70 4.70 2.58
N ILE A 143 14.29 3.51 2.61
CA ILE A 143 13.98 2.51 3.64
C ILE A 143 15.21 2.35 4.53
N GLU A 144 15.05 2.70 5.80
CA GLU A 144 16.11 2.71 6.80
C GLU A 144 15.79 1.69 7.90
N PRO A 145 16.05 0.39 7.66
CA PRO A 145 15.66 -0.66 8.60
C PRO A 145 16.66 -0.80 9.74
N VAL A 146 16.13 -1.03 10.94
CA VAL A 146 16.87 -1.58 12.08
C VAL A 146 16.52 -3.06 12.19
N VAL A 147 17.54 -3.92 12.14
CA VAL A 147 17.37 -5.38 12.27
C VAL A 147 18.13 -5.88 13.47
N GLU A 148 17.39 -6.45 14.42
CA GLU A 148 17.89 -7.02 15.66
C GLU A 148 17.74 -8.54 15.69
N VAL A 149 18.56 -9.19 16.52
CA VAL A 149 18.46 -10.62 16.77
C VAL A 149 17.88 -10.83 18.16
N TRP A 150 16.70 -11.43 18.23
CA TRP A 150 16.11 -11.88 19.47
C TRP A 150 16.34 -13.39 19.54
N ALA A 151 17.40 -13.76 20.26
CA ALA A 151 17.72 -15.17 20.45
C ALA A 151 16.52 -15.86 21.11
N HIS A 152 16.00 -16.89 20.46
CA HIS A 152 15.09 -17.80 21.15
C HIS A 152 15.93 -18.51 22.21
N SER A 153 15.56 -18.38 23.48
CA SER A 153 15.96 -19.39 24.45
C SER A 153 15.51 -20.73 23.85
N ARG A 154 16.45 -21.66 23.63
CA ARG A 154 16.08 -23.01 23.19
C ARG A 154 15.01 -23.49 24.17
N ARG A 155 13.85 -23.89 23.65
CA ARG A 155 12.78 -24.52 24.43
C ARG A 155 13.32 -25.81 25.04
N GLY A 156 13.98 -25.68 26.18
CA GLY A 156 14.58 -26.73 27.00
C GLY A 156 14.53 -26.40 28.49
N ASP A 157 13.98 -25.24 28.87
CA ASP A 157 13.84 -24.82 30.27
C ASP A 157 12.59 -23.94 30.47
N ALA A 158 11.46 -24.34 29.86
CA ALA A 158 10.19 -23.67 30.11
C ALA A 158 9.61 -24.20 31.45
N PRO A 159 9.43 -23.37 32.49
CA PRO A 159 8.57 -23.75 33.60
C PRO A 159 7.15 -24.00 33.07
N ALA A 160 6.43 -24.91 33.73
CA ALA A 160 5.13 -25.42 33.31
C ALA A 160 4.16 -24.29 32.84
N PRO A 161 3.28 -24.55 31.85
CA PRO A 161 2.34 -23.55 31.38
C PRO A 161 1.50 -23.05 32.55
N VAL A 162 1.45 -21.74 32.74
CA VAL A 162 0.51 -21.11 33.66
C VAL A 162 -0.89 -21.36 33.09
N GLU A 163 -1.70 -22.12 33.81
CA GLU A 163 -3.11 -22.32 33.48
C GLU A 163 -3.85 -20.99 33.66
N ASN A 164 -4.31 -20.42 32.55
CA ASN A 164 -5.26 -19.32 32.58
C ASN A 164 -6.66 -19.90 32.86
N HIS A 165 -7.11 -19.84 34.11
CA HIS A 165 -8.52 -20.01 34.42
C HIS A 165 -9.29 -18.75 33.96
N ALA A 166 -9.72 -18.75 32.70
CA ALA A 166 -10.78 -17.84 32.26
C ALA A 166 -12.11 -18.29 32.90
N ALA A 167 -12.83 -17.36 33.53
CA ALA A 167 -14.14 -17.61 34.09
C ALA A 167 -15.13 -18.06 32.99
N PRO A 168 -16.04 -19.01 33.26
CA PRO A 168 -16.96 -19.51 32.25
C PRO A 168 -18.11 -18.51 32.05
N GLY A 169 -18.28 -18.00 30.84
CA GLY A 169 -19.55 -17.39 30.41
C GLY A 169 -19.43 -16.19 29.48
N ALA A 170 -19.33 -16.44 28.18
CA ALA A 170 -20.01 -15.66 27.15
C ALA A 170 -20.07 -16.50 25.87
N SER A 171 -21.29 -16.73 25.41
CA SER A 171 -21.70 -17.66 24.35
C SER A 171 -21.09 -17.33 22.97
N ALA A 172 -20.72 -18.39 22.27
CA ALA A 172 -20.40 -18.40 20.85
C ALA A 172 -21.68 -18.27 20.00
N ASP A 173 -21.75 -17.23 19.17
CA ASP A 173 -22.45 -17.20 17.89
C ASP A 173 -22.14 -15.84 17.24
N THR A 174 -21.26 -15.72 16.25
CA THR A 174 -21.63 -15.90 14.85
C THR A 174 -20.33 -15.95 14.05
N ALA A 175 -20.02 -17.09 13.44
CA ALA A 175 -18.94 -17.22 12.47
C ALA A 175 -19.44 -16.71 11.10
N VAL A 176 -18.82 -15.66 10.57
CA VAL A 176 -19.05 -15.20 9.19
C VAL A 176 -18.13 -16.00 8.26
N PRO A 177 -18.65 -16.68 7.22
CA PRO A 177 -17.81 -17.47 6.33
C PRO A 177 -17.06 -16.56 5.35
N CYS A 178 -15.73 -16.67 5.34
CA CYS A 178 -14.89 -16.08 4.29
C CYS A 178 -15.05 -16.87 2.99
N GLY A 179 -16.00 -16.45 2.15
CA GLY A 179 -16.12 -16.92 0.77
C GLY A 179 -15.11 -16.20 -0.12
N GLY A 180 -14.12 -16.93 -0.62
CA GLY A 180 -13.16 -16.44 -1.61
C GLY A 180 -13.84 -16.09 -2.93
N GLY A 181 -13.59 -14.89 -3.42
CA GLY A 181 -14.14 -14.40 -4.68
C GLY A 181 -13.19 -13.42 -5.36
N VAL A 182 -11.99 -13.87 -5.74
CA VAL A 182 -11.17 -13.15 -6.72
C VAL A 182 -11.58 -13.65 -8.09
N ARG A 183 -12.14 -12.77 -8.94
CA ARG A 183 -12.30 -13.06 -10.37
C ARG A 183 -11.00 -12.64 -11.07
N SER A 184 -10.11 -13.60 -11.25
CA SER A 184 -8.97 -13.44 -12.16
C SER A 184 -9.49 -13.40 -13.59
N VAL A 185 -9.23 -12.31 -14.31
CA VAL A 185 -9.39 -12.25 -15.76
C VAL A 185 -8.02 -12.48 -16.37
N GLU A 186 -7.82 -13.64 -16.98
CA GLU A 186 -6.64 -13.89 -17.82
C GLU A 186 -6.90 -13.24 -19.20
N VAL A 187 -6.04 -12.32 -19.61
CA VAL A 187 -6.05 -11.78 -20.97
C VAL A 187 -4.83 -12.31 -21.70
N HIS A 188 -5.07 -13.06 -22.77
CA HIS A 188 -4.05 -13.43 -23.75
C HIS A 188 -3.84 -12.23 -24.69
N ALA A 189 -2.64 -11.66 -24.67
CA ALA A 189 -2.23 -10.69 -25.67
C ALA A 189 -1.82 -11.44 -26.95
N ASP A 190 -2.63 -11.34 -28.00
CA ASP A 190 -2.24 -11.73 -29.35
C ASP A 190 -1.60 -10.52 -30.03
N GLU A 191 -0.34 -10.66 -30.40
CA GLU A 191 0.43 -9.64 -31.10
C GLU A 191 0.11 -9.74 -32.60
N SER A 192 -0.76 -8.86 -33.09
CA SER A 192 -0.94 -8.72 -34.54
C SER A 192 -0.89 -7.24 -34.95
N THR A 193 0.24 -6.91 -35.55
CA THR A 193 0.54 -5.70 -36.31
C THR A 193 -0.55 -5.36 -37.32
N ASN A 194 -0.96 -4.09 -37.39
CA ASN A 194 -1.55 -3.57 -38.62
C ASN A 194 -1.11 -2.12 -38.86
N GLU A 195 -0.35 -1.92 -39.93
CA GLU A 195 0.01 -0.61 -40.48
C GLU A 195 -1.22 0.09 -41.09
N PRO A 196 -1.25 1.44 -41.16
CA PRO A 196 -2.30 2.15 -41.88
C PRO A 196 -1.93 2.35 -43.36
N THR A 197 -2.72 1.76 -44.25
CA THR A 197 -2.67 2.03 -45.69
C THR A 197 -3.35 3.36 -46.01
N HIS A 198 -2.58 4.28 -46.61
CA HIS A 198 -3.09 5.43 -47.35
C HIS A 198 -3.79 4.97 -48.63
N GLU A 199 -4.98 5.49 -48.94
CA GLU A 199 -5.35 5.75 -50.34
C GLU A 199 -6.37 6.90 -50.46
N ALA A 200 -6.11 7.75 -51.44
CA ALA A 200 -6.83 8.96 -51.79
C ALA A 200 -8.05 8.65 -52.67
N GLY A 201 -9.04 9.54 -52.62
CA GLY A 201 -10.16 9.57 -53.57
C GLY A 201 -10.57 11.02 -53.84
N GLU A 202 -10.05 11.58 -54.93
CA GLU A 202 -10.55 12.79 -55.58
C GLU A 202 -12.00 12.61 -56.07
N GLY A 203 -12.79 13.68 -55.99
CA GLY A 203 -14.13 13.76 -56.57
C GLY A 203 -14.63 15.21 -56.59
N THR A 204 -14.49 15.82 -57.76
CA THR A 204 -14.67 17.23 -58.13
C THR A 204 -16.11 17.73 -58.23
N GLY A 205 -16.26 19.06 -58.13
CA GLY A 205 -17.33 19.88 -58.73
C GLY A 205 -18.48 20.27 -57.78
N ALA A 206 -19.08 21.46 -57.81
CA ALA A 206 -18.87 22.73 -58.51
C ALA A 206 -19.97 23.70 -58.02
N GLU A 207 -19.64 24.99 -57.92
CA GLU A 207 -20.52 26.19 -58.07
C GLU A 207 -21.70 26.40 -57.08
N ALA A 208 -22.18 27.61 -56.76
CA ALA A 208 -21.72 29.00 -56.81
C ALA A 208 -22.83 29.88 -56.15
N HIS A 209 -22.46 31.10 -55.75
CA HIS A 209 -23.31 32.30 -55.49
C HIS A 209 -24.29 32.26 -54.30
N ALA A 210 -24.46 33.30 -53.47
CA ALA A 210 -24.01 34.71 -53.50
C ALA A 210 -23.90 35.22 -52.05
#